data_AF-A0A349JPR1-F1
#
_entry.id   AF-A0A349JPR1-F1
#
_cell.length_a   1.000
_cell.length_b   1.000
_cell.length_c   1.000
_cell.angle_alpha   90.00
_cell.angle_beta   90.00
_cell.angle_gamma   90.00
#
_symmetry.space_group_name_H-M   'P 1'
#
loop_
_entity.id
_entity.type
_entity.pdbx_description
1 polymer ?
#
loop_
_entity_poly.entity_id
_entity_poly.type
_entity_poly.pdbx_seq_one_letter_code
_entity_poly.pdbx_strand_id
1 'polypeptide(L)' 'AELIDFLEYLEIYSKTTEEIKRLGWSSSQGKDYLKQAYGQEARHFLNKVELLDFLQYLEPLP' A
#
# COMPACT_ATOMS: atom_id res chain seq x y z
N ALA A 1 12.32 11.48 -13.95
CA ALA A 1 11.57 12.75 -14.15
C ALA A 1 10.40 12.70 -13.19
N GLU A 2 10.16 13.74 -12.38
CA GLU A 2 9.18 13.73 -11.28
C GLU A 2 7.77 13.25 -11.70
N LEU A 3 7.37 13.51 -12.95
CA LEU A 3 6.10 13.02 -13.49
C LEU A 3 6.04 11.48 -13.54
N ILE A 4 7.13 10.81 -13.94
CA ILE A 4 7.18 9.35 -14.00
C ILE A 4 7.07 8.78 -12.58
N ASP A 5 7.81 9.35 -11.62
CA ASP A 5 7.74 8.92 -10.22
C ASP A 5 6.33 9.07 -9.62
N PHE A 6 5.63 10.16 -9.98
CA PHE A 6 4.25 10.37 -9.55
C PHE A 6 3.27 9.38 -10.20
N LEU A 7 3.42 9.11 -11.50
CA LEU A 7 2.57 8.13 -12.19
C LEU A 7 2.78 6.71 -11.64
N GLU A 8 4.02 6.32 -11.38
CA GLU A 8 4.35 5.04 -10.73
C GLU A 8 3.73 4.96 -9.32
N TYR A 9 3.83 6.03 -8.53
CA TYR A 9 3.18 6.08 -7.21
C TYR A 9 1.67 5.85 -7.32
N LEU A 10 0.99 6.51 -8.27
CA LEU A 10 -0.45 6.34 -8.48
C LEU A 10 -0.81 4.91 -8.92
N GLU A 11 0.01 4.30 -9.79
CA GLU A 11 -0.19 2.92 -10.21
C GLU A 11 -0.10 1.94 -9.03
N ILE A 12 0.95 2.06 -8.22
CA ILE A 12 1.15 1.23 -7.02
C ILE A 12 0.00 1.45 -6.04
N TYR A 13 -0.44 2.70 -5.84
CA TYR A 13 -1.56 3.03 -4.94
C TYR A 13 -2.87 2.38 -5.39
N SER A 14 -3.13 2.38 -6.70
CA SER A 14 -4.30 1.72 -7.30
C SER A 14 -4.25 0.22 -7.06
N LYS A 15 -3.15 -0.45 -7.42
CA LYS A 15 -2.96 -1.90 -7.21
C LYS A 15 -3.08 -2.29 -5.74
N THR A 16 -2.46 -1.52 -4.83
CA THR A 16 -2.58 -1.74 -3.39
C THR A 16 -4.04 -1.67 -2.93
N THR A 17 -4.83 -0.75 -3.52
CA THR A 17 -6.25 -0.62 -3.21
C THR A 17 -7.05 -1.82 -3.71
N GLU A 18 -6.70 -2.38 -4.87
CA GLU A 18 -7.31 -3.60 -5.41
C GLU A 18 -6.98 -4.82 -4.55
N GLU A 19 -5.72 -4.99 -4.13
CA GLU A 19 -5.30 -6.09 -3.27
C GLU A 19 -5.96 -6.05 -1.89
N ILE A 20 -6.03 -4.87 -1.24
CA ILE A 20 -6.76 -4.69 0.04
C ILE A 20 -8.23 -5.14 -0.11
N LYS A 21 -8.86 -4.79 -1.24
CA LYS A 21 -10.25 -5.20 -1.53
C LYS A 21 -10.36 -6.70 -1.80
N ARG A 22 -9.44 -7.28 -2.59
CA ARG A 22 -9.39 -8.72 -2.90
C ARG A 22 -9.30 -9.56 -1.62
N LEU A 23 -8.44 -9.13 -0.70
CA LEU A 23 -8.21 -9.79 0.58
C LEU A 23 -9.30 -9.53 1.62
N GLY A 24 -10.27 -8.66 1.32
CA GLY A 24 -11.32 -8.28 2.26
C GLY A 24 -10.80 -7.62 3.55
N TRP A 25 -9.63 -6.98 3.50
CA TRP A 25 -9.03 -6.35 4.66
C TRP A 25 -9.92 -5.22 5.18
N SER A 26 -10.21 -5.27 6.48
CA SER A 26 -10.87 -4.18 7.16
C SER A 26 -9.92 -3.00 7.35
N SER A 27 -10.48 -1.79 7.55
CA SER A 27 -9.67 -0.60 7.83
C SER A 27 -8.80 -0.76 9.08
N SER A 28 -9.24 -1.53 10.09
CA SER A 28 -8.43 -1.79 11.29
C SER A 28 -7.26 -2.72 10.99
N GLN A 29 -7.46 -3.82 10.25
CA GLN A 29 -6.38 -4.72 9.84
C GLN A 29 -5.31 -3.96 9.03
N GLY A 30 -5.74 -3.13 8.07
CA GLY A 30 -4.84 -2.28 7.32
C GLY A 30 -4.07 -1.30 8.21
N LYS A 31 -4.76 -0.60 9.12
CA LYS A 31 -4.13 0.35 10.04
C LYS A 31 -3.12 -0.34 10.97
N ASP A 32 -3.46 -1.49 11.52
CA ASP A 32 -2.61 -2.24 12.44
C ASP A 32 -1.33 -2.70 11.75
N TYR A 33 -1.44 -3.26 10.54
CA TYR A 33 -0.29 -3.63 9.73
C TYR A 33 0.60 -2.42 9.41
N LEU A 34 0.01 -1.33 8.90
CA LEU A 34 0.76 -0.13 8.53
C LEU A 34 1.48 0.50 9.72
N LYS A 35 0.86 0.48 10.89
CA LYS A 35 1.46 0.98 12.12
C LYS A 35 2.62 0.09 12.59
N GLN A 36 2.48 -1.23 12.45
CA GLN A 36 3.53 -2.18 12.83
C GLN A 36 4.71 -2.18 11.86
N ALA A 37 4.46 -2.15 10.55
CA ALA A 37 5.48 -2.27 9.51
C ALA A 37 6.19 -0.93 9.21
N TYR A 38 5.44 0.18 9.20
CA TYR A 38 5.94 1.49 8.75
C TYR A 38 5.77 2.61 9.78
N GLY A 39 5.10 2.35 10.91
CA GLY A 39 4.76 3.40 11.88
C GLY A 39 3.67 4.38 11.41
N GLN A 40 2.99 4.08 10.30
CA GLN A 40 2.02 4.97 9.67
C GLN A 40 0.57 4.53 9.93
N GLU A 41 -0.35 5.49 10.00
CA GLU A 41 -1.76 5.17 10.23
C GLU A 41 -2.55 4.91 8.92
N ALA A 42 -1.98 5.27 7.77
CA ALA A 42 -2.64 5.13 6.47
C ALA A 42 -1.63 5.07 5.33
N ARG A 43 -1.99 4.35 4.25
CA ARG A 43 -1.09 4.12 3.10
C ARG A 43 -0.70 5.38 2.32
N HIS A 44 -1.47 6.47 2.41
CA HIS A 44 -1.12 7.73 1.74
C HIS A 44 0.02 8.50 2.43
N PHE A 45 0.44 8.06 3.62
CA PHE A 45 1.66 8.55 4.27
C PHE A 45 2.91 7.77 3.83
N LEU A 46 2.75 6.66 3.11
CA LEU A 46 3.88 5.88 2.59
C LEU A 46 4.49 6.57 1.38
N ASN A 47 5.81 6.57 1.32
CA ASN A 47 6.52 6.92 0.09
C ASN A 47 6.38 5.80 -0.96
N LYS A 48 6.82 6.04 -2.21
CA LYS A 48 6.71 5.08 -3.33
C LYS A 48 7.32 3.71 -3.00
N VAL A 49 8.46 3.68 -2.31
CA VAL A 49 9.18 2.44 -1.98
C VAL A 49 8.43 1.66 -0.89
N GLU A 50 7.99 2.32 0.16
CA GLU A 50 7.19 1.71 1.23
C GLU A 50 5.84 1.19 0.71
N LEU A 51 5.21 1.94 -0.20
CA LEU A 51 3.95 1.53 -0.80
C LEU A 51 4.13 0.32 -1.73
N LEU A 52 5.26 0.24 -2.44
CA LEU A 52 5.61 -0.92 -3.27
C LEU A 52 5.88 -2.16 -2.40
N ASP A 53 6.62 -2.00 -1.30
CA ASP A 53 6.86 -3.07 -0.33
C ASP A 53 5.53 -3.59 0.26
N PHE A 54 4.61 -2.68 0.60
CA PHE A 54 3.29 -3.06 1.06
C PHE A 54 2.48 -3.81 0.01
N LEU A 55 2.51 -3.37 -1.26
CA LEU A 55 1.87 -4.08 -2.36
C LEU A 55 2.43 -5.51 -2.50
N GLN A 56 3.75 -5.66 -2.50
CA GLN A 56 4.43 -6.95 -2.61
C GLN A 56 4.12 -7.89 -1.44
N TYR A 57 3.86 -7.34 -0.25
CA TYR A 57 3.37 -8.12 0.88
C TYR A 57 1.94 -8.63 0.68
N LEU A 58 1.05 -7.84 0.05
CA LEU A 58 -0.35 -8.20 -0.15
C LEU A 58 -0.57 -9.21 -1.29
N GLU A 59 0.16 -9.07 -2.40
CA GLU A 59 0.03 -9.91 -3.61
C GLU A 59 0.03 -11.43 -3.35
N PRO A 60 0.92 -12.01 -2.51
CA PRO A 60 0.94 -13.45 -2.25
C PRO A 60 -0.10 -13.94 -1.23
N LEU A 61 -0.86 -13.03 -0.59
CA LEU A 61 -1.87 -13.42 0.41
C LEU A 61 -3.09 -14.08 -0.26
N PRO A 62 -3.72 -15.07 0.40
CA PRO A 62 -4.81 -15.88 -0.16
C PRO A 62 -6.06 -15.08 -0.50
#